data_AF-A0A1H5E2R2-F1
#
_entry.id   AF-A0A1H5E2R2-F1
#
_cell.length_a   1.000
_cell.length_b   1.000
_cell.length_c   1.000
_cell.angle_alpha   90.00
_cell.angle_beta   90.00
_cell.angle_gamma   90.00
#
_symmetry.space_group_name_H-M   'P 1'
#
loop_
_entity.id
_entity.type
_entity.pdbx_description
1 polymer ?
#
loop_
_entity_poly.entity_id
_entity_poly.type
_entity_poly.pdbx_seq_one_letter_code
_entity_poly.pdbx_strand_id
1 'polypeptide(L)' 'MNTPSKLAALALAALILCGCQSTQHNQAELAQICANPANRQPTPGNLYYDECQAIHPSSQAQLSKTHFQDAPAGY' A
#
# COMPACT_ATOMS: atom_id res chain seq x y z
N MET A 1 26.05 33.65 24.34
CA MET A 1 25.53 33.40 22.98
C MET A 1 25.00 31.97 22.91
N ASN A 2 23.68 31.87 23.04
CA ASN A 2 22.74 30.95 22.37
C ASN A 2 23.17 29.48 22.16
N THR A 3 22.91 28.65 23.17
CA THR A 3 22.84 27.17 23.09
C THR A 3 21.48 26.54 22.66
N PRO A 4 20.39 27.25 22.27
CA PRO A 4 19.12 26.59 21.96
C PRO A 4 19.14 25.81 20.62
N SER A 5 20.07 26.12 19.71
CA SER A 5 20.12 25.50 18.37
C SER A 5 20.44 24.01 18.37
N LYS A 6 21.20 23.50 19.35
CA LYS A 6 21.62 22.09 19.37
C LYS A 6 20.48 21.15 19.79
N LEU A 7 19.61 21.61 20.70
CA LEU A 7 18.46 20.83 21.17
C LEU A 7 17.35 20.76 20.11
N ALA A 8 17.16 21.84 19.35
CA ALA A 8 16.21 21.87 18.24
C ALA A 8 16.57 20.86 17.13
N ALA A 9 17.86 20.71 16.82
CA ALA A 9 18.32 19.77 15.81
C ALA A 9 18.10 18.29 16.21
N LEU A 10 18.29 17.95 17.49
CA LEU A 10 18.00 16.59 17.99
C LEU A 10 16.50 16.28 17.98
N ALA A 11 15.65 17.25 18.34
CA ALA A 11 14.20 17.07 18.31
C ALA A 11 13.67 16.87 16.87
N LEU A 12 14.23 17.60 15.91
CA LEU A 12 13.86 17.46 14.49
C LEU A 12 14.30 16.10 13.92
N ALA A 13 15.49 15.62 14.31
CA ALA A 13 15.96 14.29 13.90
C ALA A 13 15.07 13.17 14.47
N ALA A 14 14.64 13.25 15.73
CA ALA A 14 13.77 12.25 16.34
C ALA A 14 12.41 12.12 15.63
N LEU A 15 11.85 13.23 15.14
CA LEU A 15 10.59 13.21 14.37
C LEU A 15 10.75 12.54 12.99
N ILE A 16 11.88 12.78 12.31
CA ILE A 16 12.17 12.16 11.01
C ILE A 16 12.38 10.65 11.15
N LEU A 17 13.06 10.20 12.21
CA LEU A 17 13.28 8.76 12.46
C LEU A 17 12.00 7.99 12.85
N CYS A 18 11.01 8.65 13.48
CA CYS A 18 9.74 8.02 13.84
C CYS A 18 8.85 7.81 12.59
N GLY A 19 8.89 8.73 11.63
CA GLY A 19 8.11 8.64 10.39
C GLY A 19 8.55 7.53 9.42
N CYS A 20 9.83 7.13 9.43
CA CYS A 20 10.35 6.11 8.52
C CYS A 20 10.12 4.65 8.98
N GLN A 21 9.89 4.41 10.28
CA GLN A 21 9.61 3.04 10.76
C GLN A 21 8.18 2.59 10.46
N SER A 22 7.22 3.51 10.49
CA SER A 22 5.80 3.17 10.24
C SER A 22 5.56 2.75 8.79
N THR A 23 6.23 3.38 7.82
CA THR A 23 6.08 3.04 6.40
C THR A 23 6.61 1.64 6.06
N GLN A 24 7.69 1.21 6.69
CA GLN A 24 8.26 -0.13 6.46
C GLN A 24 7.43 -1.25 7.11
N HIS A 25 6.84 -1.00 8.28
CA HIS A 25 5.97 -1.97 8.94
C HIS A 25 4.71 -2.25 8.11
N ASN A 26 4.07 -1.19 7.59
CA ASN A 26 2.89 -1.32 6.73
C ASN A 26 3.21 -2.02 5.40
N GLN A 27 4.40 -1.83 4.83
CA GLN A 27 4.83 -2.51 3.61
C GLN A 27 5.04 -4.02 3.82
N ALA A 28 5.61 -4.41 4.96
CA ALA A 28 5.80 -5.83 5.29
C ALA A 28 4.47 -6.55 5.51
N GLU A 29 3.52 -5.90 6.20
CA GLU A 29 2.17 -6.44 6.39
C GLU A 29 1.41 -6.52 5.05
N LEU A 30 1.47 -5.45 4.24
CA LEU A 30 0.86 -5.43 2.91
C LEU A 30 1.43 -6.54 2.01
N ALA A 31 2.74 -6.78 2.05
CA ALA A 31 3.34 -7.88 1.29
C ALA A 31 2.79 -9.25 1.71
N GLN A 32 2.49 -9.46 3.00
CA GLN A 32 1.85 -10.69 3.48
C GLN A 32 0.37 -10.77 3.06
N ILE A 33 -0.38 -9.68 3.15
CA ILE A 33 -1.78 -9.61 2.69
C ILE A 33 -1.84 -9.92 1.20
N CYS A 34 -0.99 -9.28 0.42
CA CYS A 34 -0.91 -9.51 -1.00
C CYS A 34 -0.25 -10.84 -1.34
N ALA A 35 0.36 -11.61 -0.43
CA ALA A 35 0.77 -12.98 -0.72
C ALA A 35 -0.44 -13.87 -1.08
N ASN A 36 -1.63 -13.55 -0.56
CA ASN A 36 -2.88 -14.20 -0.95
C ASN A 36 -3.34 -13.71 -2.34
N PRO A 37 -3.48 -14.60 -3.35
CA PRO A 37 -3.92 -14.22 -4.68
C PRO A 37 -5.35 -13.66 -4.72
N ALA A 38 -6.24 -14.01 -3.78
CA ALA A 38 -7.59 -13.44 -3.70
C ALA A 38 -7.57 -11.93 -3.45
N ASN A 39 -6.59 -11.45 -2.67
CA ASN A 39 -6.42 -10.02 -2.38
C ASN A 39 -5.86 -9.25 -3.58
N ARG A 40 -5.31 -9.94 -4.59
CA ARG A 40 -4.81 -9.35 -5.85
C ARG A 40 -5.87 -9.27 -6.95
N GLN A 41 -7.09 -9.74 -6.70
CA GLN A 41 -8.17 -9.77 -7.68
C GLN A 41 -9.20 -8.66 -7.40
N PRO A 42 -9.77 -8.01 -8.44
CA PRO A 42 -10.76 -6.95 -8.28
C PRO A 42 -12.14 -7.54 -7.97
N THR A 43 -12.26 -8.27 -6.87
CA THR A 43 -13.49 -8.92 -6.44
C THR A 43 -14.35 -7.95 -5.60
N PRO A 44 -15.69 -7.96 -5.72
CA PRO A 44 -16.55 -7.15 -4.88
C PRO A 44 -16.26 -7.34 -3.38
N GLY A 45 -15.99 -6.24 -2.68
CA GLY A 45 -15.65 -6.25 -1.25
C GLY A 45 -14.17 -6.47 -0.92
N ASN A 46 -13.30 -6.67 -1.92
CA ASN A 46 -11.85 -6.69 -1.69
C ASN A 46 -11.29 -5.26 -1.54
N LEU A 47 -10.85 -4.92 -0.34
CA LEU A 47 -10.31 -3.60 0.00
C LEU A 47 -8.80 -3.47 -0.27
N TYR A 48 -8.11 -4.58 -0.50
CA TYR A 48 -6.65 -4.61 -0.66
C TYR A 48 -6.22 -4.63 -2.12
N TYR A 49 -7.15 -4.70 -3.07
CA TYR A 49 -6.84 -4.80 -4.49
C TYR A 49 -5.91 -3.68 -4.96
N ASP A 50 -6.28 -2.42 -4.70
CA ASP A 50 -5.54 -1.25 -5.15
C ASP A 50 -4.15 -1.18 -4.51
N GLU A 51 -4.04 -1.50 -3.23
CA GLU A 51 -2.76 -1.53 -2.52
C GLU A 51 -1.85 -2.65 -3.04
N CYS A 52 -2.43 -3.81 -3.35
CA CYS A 52 -1.70 -4.91 -3.96
C CYS A 52 -1.25 -4.62 -5.38
N GLN A 53 -1.90 -3.73 -6.15
CA GLN A 53 -1.42 -3.34 -7.48
C GLN A 53 -0.08 -2.59 -7.43
N ALA A 54 0.22 -1.89 -6.34
CA ALA A 54 1.47 -1.15 -6.20
C ALA A 54 2.71 -2.07 -6.12
N ILE A 55 2.53 -3.30 -5.61
CA ILE A 55 3.61 -4.29 -5.41
C ILE A 55 3.49 -5.52 -6.30
N HIS A 56 2.28 -5.85 -6.76
CA HIS A 56 1.96 -6.93 -7.69
C HIS A 56 1.07 -6.40 -8.83
N PRO A 57 1.63 -5.60 -9.75
CA PRO A 57 0.86 -4.99 -10.83
C PRO A 57 0.26 -6.06 -11.74
N SER A 58 -1.04 -5.95 -11.98
CA SER A 58 -1.79 -6.78 -12.91
C SER A 58 -1.60 -6.24 -14.33
N SER A 59 -1.50 -7.15 -15.30
CA SER A 59 -1.49 -6.76 -16.70
C SER A 59 -2.87 -6.25 -17.14
N GLN A 60 -2.90 -5.39 -18.16
CA GLN A 60 -4.16 -4.90 -18.73
C GLN A 60 -5.10 -6.03 -19.19
N ALA A 61 -4.55 -7.15 -19.66
CA ALA A 61 -5.33 -8.33 -20.05
C ALA A 61 -5.97 -9.04 -18.84
N GLN A 62 -5.33 -9.01 -17.67
CA GLN A 62 -5.91 -9.55 -16.44
C GLN A 62 -7.04 -8.65 -15.93
N LEU A 63 -6.84 -7.33 -15.95
CA LEU A 63 -7.87 -6.36 -15.58
C LEU A 63 -9.12 -6.46 -16.47
N SER A 64 -8.94 -6.52 -17.79
CA SER A 64 -10.07 -6.62 -18.72
C SER A 64 -10.87 -7.90 -18.52
N LYS A 65 -10.19 -9.06 -18.36
CA LYS A 65 -10.84 -10.35 -18.15
C LYS A 65 -11.76 -10.34 -16.93
N THR A 66 -11.34 -9.77 -15.79
CA THR A 66 -12.19 -9.70 -14.61
C THR A 66 -13.34 -8.72 -14.79
N HIS A 67 -13.08 -7.57 -15.43
CA HIS A 67 -14.12 -6.57 -15.71
C HIS A 67 -15.27 -7.11 -16.59
N PHE A 68 -14.97 -8.03 -17.51
CA PHE A 68 -15.97 -8.71 -18.34
C PHE A 68 -16.65 -9.90 -17.64
N GLN A 69 -16.03 -10.47 -16.61
CA GLN A 69 -16.62 -11.56 -15.82
C GLN A 69 -17.63 -11.05 -14.79
N ASP A 70 -17.42 -9.86 -14.23
CA ASP A 70 -18.29 -9.25 -13.22
C ASP A 70 -19.34 -8.28 -13.82
N ALA A 71 -19.29 -8.01 -15.12
CA ALA A 71 -20.35 -7.27 -15.78
C ALA A 71 -21.65 -8.11 -15.75
N PRO A 72 -22.79 -7.55 -15.29
CA PRO A 72 -24.06 -8.26 -15.38
C PRO A 72 -24.29 -8.63 -16.85
N ALA A 73 -24.53 -9.91 -17.10
CA ALA A 73 -24.92 -10.39 -18.42
C ALA A 73 -26.27 -9.76 -18.78
N GLY A 74 -26.21 -8.56 -19.36
CA GLY A 74 -27.38 -7.88 -19.89
C GLY A 74 -27.89 -8.65 -21.09
N TYR A 75 -28.88 -9.51 -20.85
CA TYR A 75 -29.77 -10.07 -21.86
C TYR A 75 -31.21 -9.65 -21.54
#